data_AF-A0A7S0H694-F1
#
_entry.id   AF-A0A7S0H694-F1
#
_cell.length_a   1.000
_cell.length_b   1.000
_cell.length_c   1.000
_cell.angle_alpha   90.00
_cell.angle_beta   90.00
_cell.angle_gamma   90.00
#
_symmetry.space_group_name_H-M   'P 1'
#
loop_
_entity.id
_entity.type
_entity.pdbx_description
1 polymer ?
#
loop_
_entity_poly.entity_id
_entity_poly.type
_entity_poly.pdbx_seq_one_letter_code
_entity_poly.pdbx_strand_id
1 'polypeptide(L)'
;VLIIVIEVIRQCTSEVSILRSKLRRDYTSRRKERACGLGLMRLPIRRLRGGGSTFNSTCGGDIEDWSLKASSLLHSQRSKYNESEVLNVEDYMSPLFPDNPANLLGFVKDILAMLSDHCTRDDFNHAYRTARFRYKMNPKKAQIRLVYEVLRNNGLIKPNESLERQLVSRPVRSLSGVLVITVFTSPYPKYGNKTQRFSCRHNCFYCPNEPGLPRSYLSDEPGVRRAKRHKFDAYNQFVARATAQHVNGHPIDKIEILVLGGTWSEYPHEYQEEFLRDIFYAANTFSTSPQNESRRPALSLAEEQVINQNASARIIGVTLETRPDSIDTDEIRRMRYLGCTRVQLGIQHTDDQILRHINRGCTLSQAIHAVKLLKDGGFKIDFHLMPDLPSSTVEKDMAMFTYLLESSEMQADQWKIYPCQVTPWTRIERWFREGKYKPYRPLDLLELIVWVKSRVKPWIRLNRVIRDIPSSYVIGGNNCTNLRQMAKAVLAEKGLRCDCIRCREARRDTSPEQVENATLIHRKYSSSNGTEFFLSFESPDRCTIYGFCRLRLSRSTGICMLSNGSRQLYLPEIVGCAMIRELHVYGSLQRVKAREDSQETSRKFSSLALVKNPDT
;
A
#
# COMPACT_ATOMS: atom_id res chain seq x y z
N VAL A 1 -11.42 14.70 2.67
CA VAL A 1 -11.73 13.62 1.70
C VAL A 1 -12.88 14.03 0.78
N LEU A 2 -14.08 14.29 1.31
CA LEU A 2 -15.25 14.67 0.51
C LEU A 2 -14.98 15.89 -0.38
N ILE A 3 -14.29 16.91 0.14
CA ILE A 3 -13.89 18.10 -0.65
C ILE A 3 -12.95 17.73 -1.81
N ILE A 4 -11.95 16.85 -1.58
CA ILE A 4 -11.08 16.34 -2.65
C ILE A 4 -11.90 15.61 -3.70
N VAL A 5 -12.81 14.74 -3.28
CA VAL A 5 -13.66 13.96 -4.19
C VAL A 5 -14.61 14.88 -4.97
N ILE A 6 -15.23 15.86 -4.33
CA ILE A 6 -16.11 16.86 -4.97
C ILE A 6 -15.31 17.68 -5.98
N GLU A 7 -14.11 18.14 -5.64
CA GLU A 7 -13.31 18.95 -6.53
C GLU A 7 -12.70 18.13 -7.68
N VAL A 8 -12.33 16.88 -7.42
CA VAL A 8 -12.00 15.90 -8.47
C VAL A 8 -13.19 15.72 -9.40
N ILE A 9 -14.41 15.57 -8.87
CA ILE A 9 -15.61 15.44 -9.68
C ILE A 9 -15.85 16.72 -10.51
N ARG A 10 -15.71 17.93 -9.93
CA ARG A 10 -15.84 19.21 -10.66
C ARG A 10 -14.79 19.38 -11.76
N GLN A 11 -13.54 19.01 -11.50
CA GLN A 11 -12.48 19.06 -12.49
C GLN A 11 -12.67 17.99 -13.57
N CYS A 12 -13.13 16.79 -13.18
CA CYS A 12 -13.53 15.74 -14.11
C CYS A 12 -14.68 16.22 -14.99
N THR A 13 -15.74 16.82 -14.46
CA THR A 13 -16.88 17.25 -15.28
C THR A 13 -16.52 18.39 -16.24
N SER A 14 -15.70 19.36 -15.82
CA SER A 14 -15.23 20.44 -16.69
C SER A 14 -14.32 19.93 -17.83
N GLU A 15 -13.31 19.12 -17.50
CA GLU A 15 -12.35 18.59 -18.48
C GLU A 15 -12.95 17.47 -19.35
N VAL A 16 -13.81 16.61 -18.81
CA VAL A 16 -14.54 15.58 -19.58
C VAL A 16 -15.55 16.23 -20.52
N SER A 17 -16.18 17.34 -20.17
CA SER A 17 -17.03 18.11 -21.09
C SER A 17 -16.22 18.66 -22.28
N ILE A 18 -15.00 19.16 -22.02
CA ILE A 18 -14.06 19.61 -23.06
C ILE A 18 -13.57 18.43 -23.92
N LEU A 19 -13.29 17.28 -23.31
CA LEU A 19 -12.89 16.07 -24.04
C LEU A 19 -14.03 15.48 -24.88
N ARG A 20 -15.26 15.43 -24.36
CA ARG A 20 -16.46 15.00 -25.08
C ARG A 20 -16.78 15.92 -26.25
N SER A 21 -16.66 17.24 -26.09
CA SER A 21 -16.86 18.20 -27.18
C SER A 21 -15.79 18.08 -28.28
N LYS A 22 -14.53 17.84 -27.92
CA LYS A 22 -13.44 17.56 -28.89
C LYS A 22 -13.61 16.21 -29.58
N LEU A 23 -13.99 15.16 -28.86
CA LEU A 23 -14.28 13.85 -29.44
C LEU A 23 -15.50 13.89 -30.37
N ARG A 24 -16.54 14.67 -30.04
CA ARG A 24 -17.68 14.91 -30.94
C ARG A 24 -17.25 15.64 -32.21
N ARG A 25 -16.32 16.60 -32.14
CA ARG A 25 -15.76 17.31 -33.32
C ARG A 25 -14.89 16.41 -34.20
N ASP A 26 -14.05 15.56 -33.59
CA ASP A 26 -13.25 14.56 -34.33
C ASP A 26 -14.14 13.48 -34.98
N TYR A 27 -15.30 13.17 -34.37
CA TYR A 27 -16.27 12.24 -34.93
C TYR A 27 -17.10 12.89 -36.06
N THR A 28 -17.46 14.17 -35.96
CA THR A 28 -18.19 14.88 -37.04
C THR A 28 -17.31 15.24 -38.23
N SER A 29 -16.00 15.48 -38.05
CA SER A 29 -15.07 15.68 -39.18
C SER A 29 -14.88 14.38 -39.99
N ARG A 30 -14.67 13.25 -39.31
CA ARG A 30 -14.56 11.92 -39.96
C ARG A 30 -15.86 11.42 -40.58
N ARG A 31 -17.02 11.91 -40.13
CA ARG A 31 -18.32 11.60 -40.74
C ARG A 31 -18.56 12.41 -42.01
N LYS A 32 -17.99 13.61 -42.16
CA LYS A 32 -18.03 14.37 -43.43
C LYS A 32 -17.16 13.73 -44.51
N GLU A 33 -16.05 13.07 -44.14
CA GLU A 33 -15.22 12.31 -45.09
C GLU A 33 -15.78 10.93 -45.46
N ARG A 34 -16.63 10.32 -44.61
CA ARG A 34 -17.26 9.01 -44.87
C ARG A 34 -18.72 9.09 -45.34
N ALA A 35 -19.28 10.28 -45.49
CA ALA A 35 -20.65 10.48 -46.00
C ALA A 35 -20.74 10.64 -47.53
N CYS A 36 -19.64 10.45 -48.27
CA CYS A 36 -19.66 10.12 -49.70
C CYS A 36 -19.48 8.60 -49.86
N GLY A 37 -20.58 7.86 -49.74
CA GLY A 37 -20.59 6.42 -50.03
C GLY A 37 -21.45 5.63 -49.05
N LEU A 38 -22.52 5.06 -49.60
CA LEU A 38 -23.44 4.06 -49.03
C LEU A 38 -24.64 4.62 -48.24
N GLY A 39 -25.79 4.58 -48.92
CA GLY A 39 -27.12 4.81 -48.37
C GLY A 39 -27.77 3.55 -47.78
N LEU A 40 -29.04 3.74 -47.36
CA LEU A 40 -30.00 2.79 -46.79
C LEU A 40 -29.76 2.48 -45.30
N MET A 41 -30.73 2.40 -44.39
CA MET A 41 -32.20 2.54 -44.38
C MET A 41 -32.59 2.87 -42.92
N ARG A 42 -33.56 3.75 -42.68
CA ARG A 42 -34.11 4.05 -41.33
C ARG A 42 -35.36 3.19 -41.09
N LEU A 43 -35.48 2.59 -39.91
CA LEU A 43 -36.74 2.07 -39.37
C LEU A 43 -37.08 2.78 -38.04
N PRO A 44 -38.34 3.19 -37.79
CA PRO A 44 -38.73 3.95 -36.60
C PRO A 44 -39.21 3.05 -35.44
N ILE A 45 -38.82 3.39 -34.22
CA ILE A 45 -39.34 2.80 -32.98
C ILE A 45 -40.61 3.57 -32.57
N ARG A 46 -41.74 2.86 -32.51
CA ARG A 46 -43.04 3.33 -31.99
C ARG A 46 -43.02 3.38 -30.46
N ARG A 47 -43.50 4.50 -29.89
CA ARG A 47 -43.92 4.64 -28.49
C ARG A 47 -45.23 3.88 -28.26
N LEU A 48 -45.35 3.17 -27.14
CA LEU A 48 -46.63 2.77 -26.56
C LEU A 48 -46.72 3.30 -25.13
N ARG A 49 -47.83 4.02 -24.87
CA ARG A 49 -48.33 4.47 -23.56
C ARG A 49 -49.60 3.68 -23.24
N GLY A 50 -49.88 3.52 -21.95
CA GLY A 50 -51.15 3.05 -21.36
C GLY A 50 -50.95 1.72 -20.61
N GLY A 51 -51.47 1.48 -19.41
CA GLY A 51 -52.39 2.20 -18.53
C GLY A 51 -52.98 1.20 -17.52
N GLY A 52 -53.43 1.68 -16.35
CA GLY A 52 -54.21 0.92 -15.33
C GLY A 52 -53.37 0.02 -14.40
N SER A 53 -53.70 -0.20 -13.13
CA SER A 53 -54.88 0.15 -12.32
C SER A 53 -54.55 -0.04 -10.83
N THR A 54 -55.33 0.65 -10.00
CA THR A 54 -55.40 0.62 -8.54
C THR A 54 -55.93 -0.71 -7.99
N PHE A 55 -55.42 -1.16 -6.83
CA PHE A 55 -56.11 -2.07 -5.93
C PHE A 55 -55.85 -1.67 -4.47
N ASN A 56 -56.92 -1.69 -3.68
CA ASN A 56 -57.03 -1.22 -2.31
C ASN A 56 -57.08 -2.40 -1.32
N SER A 57 -56.85 -2.04 -0.05
CA SER A 57 -57.39 -2.60 1.20
C SER A 57 -56.84 -3.90 1.83
N THR A 58 -56.23 -3.67 3.01
CA THR A 58 -56.53 -4.25 4.35
C THR A 58 -56.02 -5.63 4.74
N CYS A 59 -55.20 -5.64 5.82
CA CYS A 59 -55.20 -6.43 7.07
C CYS A 59 -53.91 -6.00 7.83
N GLY A 60 -53.87 -5.40 9.03
CA GLY A 60 -54.64 -5.60 10.25
C GLY A 60 -53.80 -6.46 11.22
N GLY A 61 -53.12 -5.86 12.21
CA GLY A 61 -52.40 -6.62 13.26
C GLY A 61 -51.25 -5.87 13.98
N ASP A 62 -51.64 -5.08 14.99
CA ASP A 62 -51.02 -4.88 16.32
C ASP A 62 -49.54 -4.46 16.48
N ILE A 63 -49.40 -3.18 16.82
CA ILE A 63 -48.26 -2.54 17.51
C ILE A 63 -48.76 -2.16 18.91
N GLU A 64 -48.20 -2.76 19.97
CA GLU A 64 -47.82 -2.12 21.24
C GLU A 64 -47.44 -3.15 22.32
N ASP A 65 -46.56 -2.71 23.22
CA ASP A 65 -46.27 -3.25 24.56
C ASP A 65 -45.09 -4.23 24.76
N TRP A 66 -43.85 -3.70 24.67
CA TRP A 66 -42.64 -4.32 25.26
C TRP A 66 -41.67 -3.27 25.85
N SER A 67 -42.17 -2.27 26.60
CA SER A 67 -41.31 -1.24 27.24
C SER A 67 -41.16 -1.36 28.76
N LEU A 68 -41.75 -2.34 29.44
CA LEU A 68 -41.72 -2.41 30.92
C LEU A 68 -41.54 -3.83 31.45
N LYS A 69 -40.33 -4.40 31.33
CA LYS A 69 -39.90 -5.57 32.14
C LYS A 69 -38.39 -5.90 32.09
N ALA A 70 -37.52 -4.88 32.11
CA ALA A 70 -36.07 -5.08 32.12
C ALA A 70 -35.32 -4.24 33.17
N SER A 71 -35.94 -3.94 34.32
CA SER A 71 -35.33 -3.09 35.37
C SER A 71 -35.29 -3.68 36.79
N SER A 72 -35.50 -4.99 37.00
CA SER A 72 -35.51 -5.57 38.36
C SER A 72 -34.61 -6.80 38.61
N LEU A 73 -33.64 -7.10 37.73
CA LEU A 73 -32.76 -8.28 37.91
C LEU A 73 -31.25 -8.00 37.89
N LEU A 74 -30.83 -6.74 38.09
CA LEU A 74 -29.40 -6.34 38.05
C LEU A 74 -28.87 -5.69 39.33
N HIS A 75 -29.46 -5.97 40.50
CA HIS A 75 -28.98 -5.43 41.78
C HIS A 75 -28.94 -6.48 42.91
N SER A 76 -28.26 -7.61 42.69
CA SER A 76 -27.61 -8.35 43.79
C SER A 76 -26.67 -9.42 43.25
N GLN A 77 -25.40 -9.09 43.04
CA GLN A 77 -24.25 -10.01 43.14
C GLN A 77 -22.96 -9.21 42.88
N ARG A 78 -22.60 -8.35 43.84
CA ARG A 78 -21.25 -7.81 43.98
C ARG A 78 -20.75 -8.13 45.38
N SER A 79 -20.20 -9.32 45.56
CA SER A 79 -19.31 -9.62 46.69
C SER A 79 -18.57 -10.93 46.42
N LYS A 80 -17.24 -10.87 46.57
CA LYS A 80 -16.26 -11.97 46.56
C LYS A 80 -15.88 -12.56 45.19
N TYR A 81 -14.95 -11.88 44.50
CA TYR A 81 -13.94 -12.59 43.72
C TYR A 81 -12.57 -12.25 44.30
N ASN A 82 -11.82 -13.27 44.67
CA ASN A 82 -10.47 -13.18 45.21
C ASN A 82 -9.52 -12.68 44.10
N GLU A 83 -8.73 -11.63 44.35
CA GLU A 83 -7.77 -11.06 43.37
C GLU A 83 -6.70 -12.06 42.90
N SER A 84 -6.55 -13.20 43.58
CA SER A 84 -5.63 -14.29 43.24
C SER A 84 -6.20 -15.33 42.26
N GLU A 85 -7.51 -15.40 42.04
CA GLU A 85 -8.14 -16.40 41.14
C GLU A 85 -8.38 -15.87 39.72
N VAL A 86 -8.33 -14.55 39.50
CA VAL A 86 -8.73 -13.90 38.24
C VAL A 86 -7.56 -13.68 37.26
N LEU A 87 -6.32 -13.98 37.66
CA LEU A 87 -5.13 -13.70 36.86
C LEU A 87 -4.21 -14.92 36.78
N ASN A 88 -4.70 -16.01 36.17
CA ASN A 88 -3.78 -17.05 35.71
C ASN A 88 -3.12 -16.56 34.41
N VAL A 89 -2.15 -15.66 34.55
CA VAL A 89 -1.34 -15.08 33.44
C VAL A 89 -0.60 -16.19 32.68
N GLU A 90 -0.40 -17.34 33.31
CA GLU A 90 0.15 -18.56 32.73
C GLU A 90 -0.74 -19.16 31.62
N ASP A 91 -2.07 -18.98 31.65
CA ASP A 91 -2.95 -19.50 30.59
C ASP A 91 -2.84 -18.70 29.26
N TYR A 92 -2.21 -17.52 29.31
CA TYR A 92 -1.92 -16.67 28.14
C TYR A 92 -0.49 -16.87 27.59
N MET A 93 0.17 -17.98 27.93
CA MET A 93 1.56 -18.33 27.62
C MET A 93 1.89 -18.35 26.11
N SER A 94 2.12 -17.16 25.58
CA SER A 94 2.84 -16.90 24.34
C SER A 94 4.36 -16.99 24.59
N PRO A 95 5.20 -17.39 23.62
CA PRO A 95 6.67 -17.31 23.69
C PRO A 95 7.26 -15.88 23.84
N LEU A 96 6.46 -14.91 24.25
CA LEU A 96 6.80 -13.51 24.46
C LEU A 96 6.99 -13.13 25.94
N PHE A 97 6.64 -14.01 26.89
CA PHE A 97 6.83 -13.75 28.31
C PHE A 97 8.29 -13.95 28.75
N PRO A 98 8.85 -13.04 29.58
CA PRO A 98 10.13 -13.27 30.26
C PRO A 98 9.97 -14.31 31.38
N ASP A 99 11.09 -14.84 31.88
CA ASP A 99 11.16 -15.92 32.89
C ASP A 99 10.46 -15.61 34.25
N ASN A 100 9.88 -14.42 34.42
CA ASN A 100 9.18 -13.99 35.65
C ASN A 100 7.92 -13.14 35.34
N PRO A 101 6.74 -13.75 35.15
CA PRO A 101 5.49 -13.07 34.78
C PRO A 101 4.89 -12.21 35.91
N ALA A 102 5.06 -12.62 37.17
CA ALA A 102 4.56 -11.87 38.33
C ALA A 102 5.23 -10.49 38.46
N ASN A 103 6.55 -10.43 38.28
CA ASN A 103 7.28 -9.16 38.32
C ASN A 103 6.89 -8.25 37.15
N LEU A 104 6.57 -8.79 35.97
CA LEU A 104 6.10 -8.00 34.83
C LEU A 104 4.72 -7.39 35.09
N LEU A 105 3.82 -8.14 35.71
CA LEU A 105 2.51 -7.62 36.12
C LEU A 105 2.65 -6.45 37.11
N GLY A 106 3.50 -6.61 38.14
CA GLY A 106 3.81 -5.53 39.09
C GLY A 106 4.42 -4.31 38.41
N PHE A 107 5.36 -4.53 37.49
CA PHE A 107 5.97 -3.47 36.68
C PHE A 107 4.94 -2.65 35.91
N VAL A 108 3.95 -3.30 35.27
CA VAL A 108 2.90 -2.59 34.51
C VAL A 108 1.91 -1.88 35.44
N LYS A 109 1.51 -2.50 36.55
CA LYS A 109 0.64 -1.85 37.54
C LYS A 109 1.26 -0.57 38.10
N ASP A 110 2.57 -0.58 38.41
CA ASP A 110 3.28 0.60 38.89
C ASP A 110 3.37 1.71 37.84
N ILE A 111 3.61 1.36 36.58
CA ILE A 111 3.55 2.35 35.48
C ILE A 111 2.16 2.98 35.42
N LEU A 112 1.09 2.17 35.48
CA LEU A 112 -0.28 2.67 35.41
C LEU A 112 -0.62 3.59 36.59
N ALA A 113 -0.15 3.28 37.80
CA ALA A 113 -0.36 4.10 38.98
C ALA A 113 0.36 5.47 38.91
N MET A 114 1.46 5.57 38.18
CA MET A 114 2.23 6.81 38.01
C MET A 114 1.73 7.71 36.87
N LEU A 115 0.85 7.21 35.99
CA LEU A 115 0.43 7.94 34.80
C LEU A 115 -0.99 8.48 34.94
N SER A 116 -1.18 9.72 34.47
CA SER A 116 -2.51 10.30 34.30
C SER A 116 -3.18 9.80 33.00
N ASP A 117 -4.48 10.09 32.86
CA ASP A 117 -5.24 9.81 31.62
C ASP A 117 -4.67 10.51 30.38
N HIS A 118 -3.90 11.59 30.58
CA HIS A 118 -3.24 12.36 29.55
C HIS A 118 -1.71 12.34 29.70
N CYS A 119 -1.12 11.14 29.64
CA CYS A 119 0.33 11.00 29.76
C CYS A 119 1.08 11.46 28.50
N THR A 120 2.09 12.31 28.67
CA THR A 120 3.06 12.66 27.62
C THR A 120 4.09 11.55 27.42
N ARG A 121 4.96 11.71 26.42
CA ARG A 121 6.09 10.79 26.21
C ARG A 121 7.08 10.82 27.36
N ASP A 122 7.25 11.98 27.98
CA ASP A 122 8.23 12.17 29.06
C ASP A 122 7.71 11.59 30.38
N ASP A 123 6.41 11.72 30.65
CA ASP A 123 5.74 11.04 31.77
C ASP A 123 5.89 9.52 31.67
N PHE A 124 5.63 8.95 30.49
CA PHE A 124 5.82 7.52 30.25
C PHE A 124 7.28 7.10 30.47
N ASN A 125 8.24 7.88 29.96
CA ASN A 125 9.66 7.57 30.13
C ASN A 125 10.09 7.64 31.59
N HIS A 126 9.54 8.59 32.37
CA HIS A 126 9.78 8.71 33.80
C HIS A 126 9.24 7.48 34.55
N ALA A 127 7.95 7.17 34.37
CA ALA A 127 7.31 6.01 34.99
C ALA A 127 8.03 4.69 34.64
N TYR A 128 8.41 4.52 33.37
CA TYR A 128 9.16 3.35 32.90
C TYR A 128 10.52 3.22 33.58
N ARG A 129 11.28 4.33 33.72
CA ARG A 129 12.60 4.32 34.38
C ARG A 129 12.46 3.98 35.86
N THR A 130 11.48 4.55 36.55
CA THR A 130 11.21 4.29 37.97
C THR A 130 10.88 2.81 38.20
N ALA A 131 9.95 2.24 37.42
CA ALA A 131 9.61 0.83 37.50
C ALA A 131 10.81 -0.08 37.15
N ARG A 132 11.64 0.32 36.17
CA ARG A 132 12.86 -0.42 35.80
C ARG A 132 13.85 -0.56 36.96
N PHE A 133 14.05 0.49 37.75
CA PHE A 133 14.94 0.40 38.91
C PHE A 133 14.36 -0.48 40.01
N ARG A 134 13.04 -0.38 40.28
CA ARG A 134 12.36 -1.17 41.31
C ARG A 134 12.38 -2.67 41.03
N TYR A 135 12.00 -3.07 39.82
CA TYR A 135 11.87 -4.49 39.45
C TYR A 135 13.11 -5.07 38.78
N LYS A 136 14.17 -4.28 38.59
CA LYS A 136 15.43 -4.68 37.94
C LYS A 136 15.22 -5.37 36.59
N MET A 137 14.26 -4.89 35.79
CA MET A 137 13.90 -5.46 34.50
C MET A 137 13.79 -4.40 33.40
N ASN A 138 13.88 -4.83 32.14
CA ASN A 138 13.77 -3.95 30.98
C ASN A 138 12.78 -4.50 29.94
N PRO A 139 11.48 -4.57 30.26
CA PRO A 139 10.48 -5.18 29.41
C PRO A 139 10.25 -4.35 28.14
N LYS A 140 10.11 -5.04 27.01
CA LYS A 140 9.79 -4.38 25.73
C LYS A 140 8.38 -3.78 25.80
N LYS A 141 8.14 -2.68 25.09
CA LYS A 141 6.79 -2.06 24.97
C LYS A 141 5.69 -3.07 24.59
N ALA A 142 6.02 -4.04 23.74
CA ALA A 142 5.11 -5.14 23.38
C ALA A 142 4.69 -6.02 24.57
N GLN A 143 5.62 -6.29 25.51
CA GLN A 143 5.34 -7.07 26.72
C GLN A 143 4.45 -6.28 27.68
N ILE A 144 4.75 -4.98 27.85
CA ILE A 144 3.91 -4.07 28.64
C ILE A 144 2.51 -3.99 28.06
N ARG A 145 2.41 -3.87 26.73
CA ARG A 145 1.14 -3.80 26.01
C ARG A 145 0.32 -5.08 26.19
N LEU A 146 0.94 -6.25 26.11
CA LEU A 146 0.24 -7.52 26.31
C LEU A 146 -0.42 -7.56 27.70
N VAL A 147 0.32 -7.23 28.76
CA VAL A 147 -0.23 -7.17 30.12
C VAL A 147 -1.32 -6.10 30.24
N TYR A 148 -1.11 -4.93 29.63
CA TYR A 148 -2.12 -3.87 29.57
C TYR A 148 -3.43 -4.35 28.92
N GLU A 149 -3.34 -5.08 27.79
CA GLU A 149 -4.50 -5.62 27.10
C GLU A 149 -5.20 -6.71 27.90
N VAL A 150 -4.45 -7.57 28.59
CA VAL A 150 -5.01 -8.58 29.52
C VAL A 150 -5.78 -7.88 30.66
N LEU A 151 -5.18 -6.89 31.33
CA LEU A 151 -5.84 -6.14 32.39
C LEU A 151 -7.11 -5.43 31.89
N ARG A 152 -7.05 -4.84 30.69
CA ARG A 152 -8.19 -4.14 30.08
C ARG A 152 -9.32 -5.10 29.71
N ASN A 153 -8.99 -6.22 29.07
CA ASN A 153 -9.98 -7.20 28.61
C ASN A 153 -10.67 -7.92 29.78
N ASN A 154 -9.98 -8.06 30.93
CA ASN A 154 -10.57 -8.56 32.18
C ASN A 154 -11.28 -7.48 33.01
N GLY A 155 -11.42 -6.25 32.50
CA GLY A 155 -12.14 -5.17 33.17
C GLY A 155 -11.44 -4.57 34.40
N LEU A 156 -10.15 -4.88 34.62
CA LEU A 156 -9.38 -4.40 35.76
C LEU A 156 -8.89 -2.96 35.59
N ILE A 157 -8.79 -2.48 34.34
CA ILE A 157 -8.38 -1.11 34.01
C ILE A 157 -9.23 -0.53 32.88
N LYS A 158 -9.38 0.79 32.86
CA LYS A 158 -10.03 1.51 31.75
C LYS A 158 -9.09 1.71 30.56
N PRO A 159 -9.60 1.80 29.33
CA PRO A 159 -8.81 2.19 28.16
C PRO A 159 -8.18 3.58 28.35
N ASN A 160 -6.89 3.72 28.01
CA ASN A 160 -6.14 4.98 28.05
C ASN A 160 -5.43 5.16 26.70
N GLU A 161 -6.03 5.97 25.83
CA GLU A 161 -5.52 6.20 24.47
C GLU A 161 -4.15 6.89 24.45
N SER A 162 -3.82 7.68 25.48
CA SER A 162 -2.52 8.34 25.56
C SER A 162 -1.41 7.32 25.80
N LEU A 163 -1.63 6.40 26.74
CA LEU A 163 -0.71 5.30 27.03
C LEU A 163 -0.61 4.32 25.87
N GLU A 164 -1.74 3.92 25.27
CA GLU A 164 -1.73 3.02 24.11
C GLU A 164 -0.87 3.59 22.96
N ARG A 165 -0.89 4.91 22.76
CA ARG A 165 -0.02 5.61 21.79
C ARG A 165 1.46 5.52 22.17
N GLN A 166 1.82 5.63 23.45
CA GLN A 166 3.20 5.48 23.91
C GLN A 166 3.71 4.04 23.80
N LEU A 167 2.83 3.05 23.94
CA LEU A 167 3.17 1.63 23.85
C LEU A 167 3.38 1.13 22.41
N VAL A 168 3.08 1.92 21.38
CA VAL A 168 3.36 1.55 19.98
C VAL A 168 4.87 1.56 19.72
N SER A 169 5.39 0.42 19.27
CA SER A 169 6.78 0.30 18.84
C SER A 169 6.95 0.87 17.43
N ARG A 170 8.02 1.64 17.19
CA ARG A 170 8.36 2.20 15.85
C ARG A 170 7.15 2.84 15.14
N PRO A 171 6.56 3.91 15.71
CA PRO A 171 5.28 4.50 15.26
C PRO A 171 5.26 4.93 13.78
N VAL A 172 6.43 5.23 13.21
CA VAL A 172 6.63 5.54 11.78
C VAL A 172 6.07 4.47 10.82
N ARG A 173 5.89 3.22 11.28
CA ARG A 173 5.40 2.10 10.45
C ARG A 173 3.92 2.18 10.07
N SER A 174 3.11 2.85 10.88
CA SER A 174 1.66 3.02 10.64
C SER A 174 1.27 4.50 10.58
N LEU A 175 2.25 5.38 10.38
CA LEU A 175 2.08 6.83 10.41
C LEU A 175 1.30 7.35 9.20
N SER A 176 1.39 6.67 8.06
CA SER A 176 0.60 6.96 6.86
C SER A 176 -0.85 6.46 6.93
N GLY A 177 -1.28 5.94 8.07
CA GLY A 177 -2.62 5.38 8.23
C GLY A 177 -2.86 4.05 7.50
N VAL A 178 -1.80 3.38 7.06
CA VAL A 178 -1.86 2.10 6.33
C VAL A 178 -0.74 1.17 6.84
N LEU A 179 -1.08 -0.07 7.15
CA LEU A 179 -0.13 -1.10 7.55
C LEU A 179 0.36 -1.87 6.33
N VAL A 180 1.67 -1.84 6.07
CA VAL A 180 2.26 -2.64 4.99
C VAL A 180 2.61 -4.04 5.52
N ILE A 181 2.02 -5.08 4.92
CA ILE A 181 2.36 -6.48 5.14
C ILE A 181 3.07 -7.02 3.90
N THR A 182 4.30 -7.47 4.09
CA THR A 182 5.12 -8.03 3.02
C THR A 182 5.14 -9.55 3.10
N VAL A 183 4.84 -10.20 1.99
CA VAL A 183 4.83 -11.66 1.80
C VAL A 183 5.71 -12.03 0.61
N PHE A 184 6.26 -13.23 0.62
CA PHE A 184 7.15 -13.72 -0.43
C PHE A 184 6.58 -14.96 -1.09
N THR A 185 6.60 -14.98 -2.42
CA THR A 185 6.25 -16.17 -3.22
C THR A 185 7.32 -17.25 -3.10
N SER A 186 6.93 -18.49 -3.40
CA SER A 186 7.81 -19.65 -3.31
C SER A 186 8.88 -19.64 -4.40
N PRO A 187 10.13 -20.06 -4.12
CA PRO A 187 11.12 -20.34 -5.17
C PRO A 187 10.66 -21.46 -6.12
N TYR A 188 9.82 -22.36 -5.61
CA TYR A 188 9.32 -23.55 -6.30
C TYR A 188 7.79 -23.61 -6.13
N PRO A 189 7.03 -22.79 -6.87
CA PRO A 189 5.58 -22.76 -6.75
C PRO A 189 4.97 -24.09 -7.23
N LYS A 190 4.09 -24.65 -6.41
CA LYS A 190 3.32 -25.85 -6.74
C LYS A 190 1.93 -25.44 -7.23
N TYR A 191 1.43 -26.11 -8.25
CA TYR A 191 0.12 -25.83 -8.84
C TYR A 191 -0.40 -27.10 -9.50
N GLY A 192 -1.59 -27.54 -9.10
CA GLY A 192 -2.08 -28.90 -9.39
C GLY A 192 -1.02 -29.94 -9.02
N ASN A 193 -0.68 -30.83 -9.96
CA ASN A 193 0.35 -31.85 -9.79
C ASN A 193 1.74 -31.42 -10.29
N LYS A 194 1.95 -30.13 -10.60
CA LYS A 194 3.19 -29.60 -11.19
C LYS A 194 3.95 -28.73 -10.20
N THR A 195 5.24 -28.55 -10.44
CA THR A 195 6.10 -27.65 -9.67
C THR A 195 7.01 -26.90 -10.63
N GLN A 196 6.91 -25.57 -10.63
CA GLN A 196 7.86 -24.74 -11.39
C GLN A 196 9.19 -24.71 -10.64
N ARG A 197 10.30 -24.77 -11.38
CA ARG A 197 11.66 -24.84 -10.80
C ARG A 197 12.36 -23.49 -10.65
N PHE A 198 11.67 -22.40 -10.99
CA PHE A 198 12.22 -21.04 -10.95
C PHE A 198 11.17 -20.04 -10.45
N SER A 199 11.63 -18.98 -9.81
CA SER A 199 10.83 -17.79 -9.44
C SER A 199 10.98 -16.64 -10.44
N CYS A 200 12.03 -16.68 -11.26
CA CYS A 200 12.34 -15.71 -12.31
C CYS A 200 13.13 -16.45 -13.40
N ARG A 201 12.69 -16.36 -14.66
CA ARG A 201 13.37 -16.98 -15.81
C ARG A 201 14.66 -16.28 -16.23
N HIS A 202 14.92 -15.09 -15.67
CA HIS A 202 16.02 -14.24 -16.08
C HIS A 202 17.23 -14.33 -15.15
N ASN A 203 18.42 -14.22 -15.76
CA ASN A 203 19.68 -14.32 -15.05
C ASN A 203 20.43 -12.97 -14.98
N CYS A 204 19.79 -11.95 -14.43
CA CYS A 204 20.42 -10.64 -14.25
C CYS A 204 21.63 -10.76 -13.33
N PHE A 205 22.76 -10.18 -13.73
CA PHE A 205 24.07 -10.44 -13.12
C PHE A 205 24.22 -9.90 -11.70
N TYR A 206 23.45 -8.88 -11.33
CA TYR A 206 23.41 -8.29 -10.00
C TYR A 206 22.41 -8.98 -9.04
N CYS A 207 21.50 -9.82 -9.56
CA CYS A 207 20.50 -10.49 -8.73
C CYS A 207 21.11 -11.71 -8.03
N PRO A 208 21.12 -11.79 -6.69
CA PRO A 208 21.58 -12.99 -6.00
C PRO A 208 20.67 -14.18 -6.31
N ASN A 209 21.29 -15.37 -6.37
CA ASN A 209 20.61 -16.64 -6.60
C ASN A 209 20.96 -17.64 -5.49
N GLU A 210 20.67 -17.27 -4.25
CA GLU A 210 20.87 -18.15 -3.09
C GLU A 210 19.96 -19.40 -3.21
N PRO A 211 20.50 -20.62 -3.08
CA PRO A 211 19.72 -21.84 -3.20
C PRO A 211 18.52 -21.90 -2.24
N GLY A 212 17.36 -22.32 -2.75
CA GLY A 212 16.14 -22.45 -1.95
C GLY A 212 15.45 -21.13 -1.62
N LEU A 213 15.84 -20.02 -2.25
CA LEU A 213 15.17 -18.73 -2.15
C LEU A 213 14.70 -18.21 -3.51
N PRO A 214 13.66 -17.36 -3.53
CA PRO A 214 13.29 -16.64 -4.73
C PRO A 214 14.43 -15.73 -5.20
N ARG A 215 14.59 -15.62 -6.52
CA ARG A 215 15.62 -14.81 -7.18
C ARG A 215 15.65 -13.39 -6.64
N SER A 216 16.85 -12.88 -6.39
CA SER A 216 17.14 -11.53 -5.86
C SER A 216 17.00 -11.34 -4.36
N TYR A 217 16.63 -12.38 -3.60
CA TYR A 217 16.44 -12.30 -2.15
C TYR A 217 17.43 -13.18 -1.39
N LEU A 218 17.82 -12.71 -0.20
CA LEU A 218 18.80 -13.37 0.67
C LEU A 218 18.18 -13.80 2.01
N SER A 219 18.66 -14.90 2.59
CA SER A 219 18.00 -15.58 3.72
C SER A 219 17.94 -14.75 5.01
N ASP A 220 18.92 -13.88 5.27
CA ASP A 220 18.92 -13.01 6.45
C ASP A 220 18.15 -11.71 6.30
N GLU A 221 17.56 -11.44 5.13
CA GLU A 221 16.60 -10.35 5.02
C GLU A 221 15.40 -10.64 5.96
N PRO A 222 15.00 -9.71 6.85
CA PRO A 222 13.97 -10.00 7.85
C PRO A 222 12.62 -10.47 7.30
N GLY A 223 12.29 -10.04 6.07
CA GLY A 223 11.11 -10.51 5.34
C GLY A 223 11.24 -11.96 4.88
N VAL A 224 12.38 -12.27 4.26
CA VAL A 224 12.69 -13.58 3.68
C VAL A 224 12.87 -14.64 4.77
N ARG A 225 13.53 -14.30 5.88
CA ARG A 225 13.66 -15.20 7.04
C ARG A 225 12.31 -15.66 7.57
N ARG A 226 11.31 -14.76 7.62
CA ARG A 226 9.94 -15.11 7.99
C ARG A 226 9.30 -16.01 6.94
N ALA A 227 9.45 -15.67 5.66
CA ALA A 227 8.91 -16.50 4.58
C ALA A 227 9.47 -17.93 4.61
N LYS A 228 10.80 -18.08 4.77
CA LYS A 228 11.49 -19.36 4.88
C LYS A 228 10.98 -20.20 6.06
N ARG A 229 10.80 -19.58 7.24
CA ARG A 229 10.23 -20.25 8.43
C ARG A 229 8.84 -20.82 8.16
N HIS A 230 8.03 -20.08 7.40
CA HIS A 230 6.68 -20.50 7.00
C HIS A 230 6.65 -21.19 5.63
N LYS A 231 7.80 -21.65 5.11
CA LYS A 231 7.91 -22.39 3.83
C LYS A 231 7.23 -21.67 2.65
N PHE A 232 7.25 -20.33 2.64
CA PHE A 232 6.61 -19.46 1.64
C PHE A 232 5.09 -19.62 1.53
N ASP A 233 4.44 -20.17 2.57
CA ASP A 233 2.99 -20.25 2.66
C ASP A 233 2.36 -18.85 2.84
N ALA A 234 1.36 -18.52 2.03
CA ALA A 234 0.74 -17.21 2.00
C ALA A 234 0.04 -16.86 3.32
N TYR A 235 -0.80 -17.78 3.80
CA TYR A 235 -1.61 -17.62 5.01
C TYR A 235 -0.75 -17.40 6.24
N ASN A 236 0.19 -18.32 6.50
CA ASN A 236 1.05 -18.28 7.67
C ASN A 236 1.98 -17.06 7.68
N GLN A 237 2.46 -16.62 6.50
CA GLN A 237 3.24 -15.38 6.39
C GLN A 237 2.41 -14.14 6.76
N PHE A 238 1.16 -14.07 6.30
CA PHE A 238 0.24 -12.99 6.63
C PHE A 238 -0.05 -12.97 8.14
N VAL A 239 -0.53 -14.09 8.69
CA VAL A 239 -0.91 -14.20 10.11
C VAL A 239 0.28 -13.86 11.00
N ALA A 240 1.44 -14.46 10.76
CA ALA A 240 2.64 -14.17 11.55
C ALA A 240 3.03 -12.68 11.52
N ARG A 241 2.85 -12.02 10.36
CA ARG A 241 3.16 -10.60 10.24
C ARG A 241 2.09 -9.72 10.90
N ALA A 242 0.82 -10.04 10.72
CA ALA A 242 -0.30 -9.32 11.31
C ALA A 242 -0.26 -9.42 12.85
N THR A 243 -0.09 -10.62 13.41
CA THR A 243 0.11 -10.85 14.85
C THR A 243 1.30 -10.06 15.39
N ALA A 244 2.46 -10.11 14.71
CA ALA A 244 3.62 -9.36 15.14
C ALA A 244 3.39 -7.84 15.15
N GLN A 245 2.60 -7.30 14.22
CA GLN A 245 2.27 -5.88 14.18
C GLN A 245 1.26 -5.51 15.26
N HIS A 246 0.28 -6.38 15.53
CA HIS A 246 -0.70 -6.22 16.59
C HIS A 246 -0.03 -6.17 17.96
N VAL A 247 0.86 -7.14 18.25
CA VAL A 247 1.67 -7.19 19.48
C VAL A 247 2.54 -5.94 19.65
N ASN A 248 2.98 -5.30 18.55
CA ASN A 248 3.72 -4.04 18.59
C ASN A 248 2.83 -2.79 18.71
N GLY A 249 1.51 -2.96 18.85
CA GLY A 249 0.53 -1.91 19.01
C GLY A 249 0.10 -1.21 17.72
N HIS A 250 0.37 -1.81 16.56
CA HIS A 250 -0.16 -1.30 15.30
C HIS A 250 -1.58 -1.82 15.09
N PRO A 251 -2.54 -0.95 14.72
CA PRO A 251 -3.87 -1.40 14.30
C PRO A 251 -3.77 -2.24 13.01
N ILE A 252 -4.61 -3.28 12.93
CA ILE A 252 -4.69 -4.23 11.83
C ILE A 252 -6.03 -4.06 11.12
N ASP A 253 -6.31 -2.84 10.63
CA ASP A 253 -7.60 -2.48 10.05
C ASP A 253 -7.52 -2.12 8.55
N LYS A 254 -6.42 -1.46 8.15
CA LYS A 254 -6.13 -1.06 6.77
C LYS A 254 -4.76 -1.57 6.36
N ILE A 255 -4.75 -2.57 5.48
CA ILE A 255 -3.57 -3.31 5.10
C ILE A 255 -3.27 -3.08 3.62
N GLU A 256 -2.02 -2.77 3.32
CA GLU A 256 -1.47 -2.87 1.97
C GLU A 256 -0.57 -4.11 1.90
N ILE A 257 -0.92 -5.04 1.02
CA ILE A 257 -0.13 -6.24 0.75
C ILE A 257 0.97 -5.90 -0.24
N LEU A 258 2.20 -6.30 0.06
CA LEU A 258 3.33 -6.22 -0.84
C LEU A 258 3.84 -7.64 -1.11
N VAL A 259 3.60 -8.13 -2.32
CA VAL A 259 4.05 -9.45 -2.77
C VAL A 259 5.41 -9.31 -3.44
N LEU A 260 6.40 -9.98 -2.86
CA LEU A 260 7.80 -10.00 -3.28
C LEU A 260 8.23 -11.41 -3.67
N GLY A 261 9.41 -11.57 -4.25
CA GLY A 261 10.05 -12.89 -4.44
C GLY A 261 10.70 -13.06 -5.80
N GLY A 262 9.94 -13.03 -6.89
CA GLY A 262 10.48 -13.23 -8.23
C GLY A 262 9.85 -12.27 -9.22
N THR A 263 9.70 -12.70 -10.47
CA THR A 263 8.83 -11.97 -11.40
C THR A 263 7.41 -12.47 -11.21
N TRP A 264 6.51 -11.69 -10.61
CA TRP A 264 5.11 -12.10 -10.39
C TRP A 264 4.46 -12.70 -11.65
N SER A 265 4.58 -11.99 -12.77
CA SER A 265 3.97 -12.35 -14.05
C SER A 265 4.55 -13.62 -14.71
N GLU A 266 5.58 -14.24 -14.12
CA GLU A 266 6.17 -15.51 -14.59
C GLU A 266 5.77 -16.69 -13.70
N TYR A 267 4.99 -16.45 -12.64
CA TYR A 267 4.39 -17.54 -11.86
C TYR A 267 3.18 -18.13 -12.60
N PRO A 268 2.90 -19.43 -12.43
CA PRO A 268 1.69 -20.06 -12.97
C PRO A 268 0.43 -19.35 -12.47
N HIS A 269 -0.58 -19.18 -13.34
CA HIS A 269 -1.79 -18.42 -13.01
C HIS A 269 -2.55 -19.04 -11.83
N GLU A 270 -2.61 -20.37 -11.76
CA GLU A 270 -3.27 -21.10 -10.67
C GLU A 270 -2.58 -20.82 -9.33
N TYR A 271 -1.24 -20.78 -9.32
CA TYR A 271 -0.48 -20.42 -8.12
C TYR A 271 -0.69 -18.95 -7.73
N GLN A 272 -0.72 -18.03 -8.71
CA GLN A 272 -0.99 -16.61 -8.46
C GLN A 272 -2.36 -16.40 -7.78
N GLU A 273 -3.39 -17.06 -8.30
CA GLU A 273 -4.77 -16.98 -7.80
C GLU A 273 -4.89 -17.58 -6.41
N GLU A 274 -4.36 -18.78 -6.19
CA GLU A 274 -4.30 -19.45 -4.88
C GLU A 274 -3.54 -18.62 -3.84
N PHE A 275 -2.37 -18.10 -4.19
CA PHE A 275 -1.55 -17.32 -3.28
C PHE A 275 -2.26 -16.05 -2.80
N LEU A 276 -2.97 -15.35 -3.68
CA LEU A 276 -3.73 -14.16 -3.31
C LEU A 276 -5.05 -14.50 -2.61
N ARG A 277 -5.74 -15.57 -3.01
CA ARG A 277 -6.92 -16.11 -2.31
C ARG A 277 -6.58 -16.36 -0.85
N ASP A 278 -5.46 -17.04 -0.59
CA ASP A 278 -5.02 -17.38 0.76
C ASP A 278 -4.66 -16.16 1.60
N ILE A 279 -4.18 -15.08 0.97
CA ILE A 279 -3.94 -13.80 1.66
C ILE A 279 -5.25 -13.13 2.05
N PHE A 280 -6.24 -13.08 1.15
CA PHE A 280 -7.57 -12.55 1.49
C PHE A 280 -8.24 -13.41 2.56
N TYR A 281 -8.21 -14.72 2.42
CA TYR A 281 -8.70 -15.67 3.42
C TYR A 281 -8.01 -15.48 4.78
N ALA A 282 -6.69 -15.32 4.80
CA ALA A 282 -5.94 -15.03 6.03
C ALA A 282 -6.37 -13.73 6.69
N ALA A 283 -6.62 -12.68 5.90
CA ALA A 283 -7.13 -11.41 6.41
C ALA A 283 -8.57 -11.54 6.95
N ASN A 284 -9.43 -12.26 6.23
CA ASN A 284 -10.83 -12.48 6.60
C ASN A 284 -11.00 -13.32 7.86
N THR A 285 -10.07 -14.24 8.12
CA THR A 285 -10.08 -15.14 9.29
C THR A 285 -9.09 -14.72 10.38
N PHE A 286 -8.45 -13.56 10.23
CA PHE A 286 -7.52 -13.06 11.23
C PHE A 286 -8.28 -12.59 12.48
N SER A 287 -8.04 -13.29 13.60
CA SER A 287 -8.50 -12.88 14.93
C SER A 287 -7.32 -12.50 15.82
N THR A 288 -7.53 -11.48 16.64
CA THR A 288 -6.58 -11.07 17.69
C THR A 288 -6.81 -11.82 19.00
N SER A 289 -7.93 -12.53 19.13
CA SER A 289 -8.24 -13.34 20.30
C SER A 289 -7.81 -14.80 20.05
N PRO A 290 -7.10 -15.45 20.99
CA PRO A 290 -6.69 -16.85 20.87
C PRO A 290 -7.86 -17.85 20.99
N GLN A 291 -9.11 -17.39 20.90
CA GLN A 291 -10.27 -18.27 20.92
C GLN A 291 -10.24 -19.19 19.69
N ASN A 292 -10.43 -20.47 19.98
CA ASN A 292 -10.32 -21.59 19.06
C ASN A 292 -11.52 -21.60 18.10
N GLU A 293 -11.66 -20.55 17.29
CA GLU A 293 -12.69 -20.49 16.26
C GLU A 293 -12.32 -21.50 15.17
N SER A 294 -13.20 -22.48 14.97
CA SER A 294 -13.12 -23.39 13.84
C SER A 294 -13.08 -22.56 12.55
N ARG A 295 -11.95 -22.59 11.84
CA ARG A 295 -11.79 -21.81 10.61
C ARG A 295 -12.68 -22.41 9.53
N ARG A 296 -13.50 -21.57 8.90
CA ARG A 296 -14.24 -21.97 7.69
C ARG A 296 -13.27 -22.39 6.58
N PRO A 297 -13.66 -23.27 5.64
CA PRO A 297 -12.85 -23.52 4.45
C PRO A 297 -12.64 -22.23 3.63
N ALA A 298 -11.53 -22.18 2.88
CA ALA A 298 -11.26 -21.11 1.93
C ALA A 298 -12.25 -21.19 0.76
N LEU A 299 -12.77 -20.03 0.36
CA LEU A 299 -13.66 -19.88 -0.79
C LEU A 299 -12.86 -19.48 -2.03
N SER A 300 -13.52 -19.25 -3.17
CA SER A 300 -12.83 -18.73 -4.36
C SER A 300 -12.22 -17.34 -4.11
N LEU A 301 -11.24 -16.93 -4.92
CA LEU A 301 -10.61 -15.61 -4.79
C LEU A 301 -11.66 -14.48 -4.81
N ALA A 302 -12.63 -14.56 -5.72
CA ALA A 302 -13.67 -13.54 -5.85
C ALA A 302 -14.55 -13.42 -4.59
N GLU A 303 -14.93 -14.56 -3.99
CA GLU A 303 -15.71 -14.58 -2.75
C GLU A 303 -14.90 -14.03 -1.57
N GLU A 304 -13.63 -14.41 -1.46
CA GLU A 304 -12.72 -13.89 -0.43
C GLU A 304 -12.51 -12.38 -0.55
N GLN A 305 -12.39 -11.85 -1.78
CA GLN A 305 -12.32 -10.42 -2.04
C GLN A 305 -13.61 -9.71 -1.61
N VAL A 306 -14.80 -10.28 -1.87
CA VAL A 306 -16.09 -9.72 -1.45
C VAL A 306 -16.21 -9.67 0.07
N ILE A 307 -15.86 -10.76 0.76
CA ILE A 307 -15.86 -10.80 2.23
C ILE A 307 -14.91 -9.73 2.79
N ASN A 308 -13.74 -9.54 2.18
CA ASN A 308 -12.73 -8.62 2.67
C ASN A 308 -13.16 -7.14 2.62
N GLN A 309 -14.14 -6.78 1.79
CA GLN A 309 -14.68 -5.40 1.72
C GLN A 309 -15.18 -4.90 3.08
N ASN A 310 -15.68 -5.82 3.92
CA ASN A 310 -16.24 -5.53 5.25
C ASN A 310 -15.48 -6.20 6.41
N ALA A 311 -14.35 -6.86 6.14
CA ALA A 311 -13.56 -7.52 7.18
C ALA A 311 -12.98 -6.51 8.19
N SER A 312 -12.58 -6.99 9.37
CA SER A 312 -11.85 -6.18 10.35
C SER A 312 -10.46 -5.80 9.81
N ALA A 313 -9.73 -6.77 9.26
CA ALA A 313 -8.44 -6.60 8.59
C ALA A 313 -8.63 -6.41 7.08
N ARG A 314 -8.89 -5.19 6.63
CA ARG A 314 -9.18 -4.90 5.21
C ARG A 314 -7.92 -4.71 4.40
N ILE A 315 -7.84 -5.41 3.28
CA ILE A 315 -6.82 -5.21 2.26
C ILE A 315 -7.28 -4.08 1.34
N ILE A 316 -6.70 -2.91 1.55
CA ILE A 316 -7.02 -1.68 0.78
C ILE A 316 -6.13 -1.53 -0.46
N GLY A 317 -5.17 -2.43 -0.65
CA GLY A 317 -4.33 -2.47 -1.84
C GLY A 317 -3.40 -3.66 -1.88
N VAL A 318 -3.26 -4.24 -3.07
CA VAL A 318 -2.23 -5.23 -3.38
C VAL A 318 -1.17 -4.58 -4.26
N THR A 319 0.09 -4.80 -3.93
CA THR A 319 1.26 -4.40 -4.72
C THR A 319 1.98 -5.64 -5.23
N LEU A 320 2.15 -5.74 -6.55
CA LEU A 320 2.86 -6.83 -7.23
C LEU A 320 4.16 -6.31 -7.85
N GLU A 321 5.25 -7.07 -7.71
CA GLU A 321 6.53 -6.77 -8.34
C GLU A 321 6.74 -7.62 -9.59
N THR A 322 7.04 -6.97 -10.71
CA THR A 322 7.27 -7.65 -11.98
C THR A 322 8.26 -6.91 -12.88
N ARG A 323 8.51 -7.47 -14.05
CA ARG A 323 9.37 -6.88 -15.07
C ARG A 323 8.54 -6.16 -16.13
N PRO A 324 9.07 -5.09 -16.75
CA PRO A 324 8.30 -4.36 -17.77
C PRO A 324 8.00 -5.19 -19.02
N ASP A 325 8.91 -6.06 -19.43
CA ASP A 325 8.75 -6.98 -20.56
C ASP A 325 7.72 -8.11 -20.33
N SER A 326 7.11 -8.18 -19.14
CA SER A 326 6.03 -9.11 -18.81
C SER A 326 4.65 -8.42 -18.73
N ILE A 327 4.56 -7.15 -19.11
CA ILE A 327 3.31 -6.39 -19.12
C ILE A 327 2.73 -6.33 -20.53
N ASP A 328 1.58 -6.99 -20.70
CA ASP A 328 0.73 -6.89 -21.87
C ASP A 328 -0.73 -6.66 -21.47
N THR A 329 -1.65 -6.66 -22.44
CA THR A 329 -3.06 -6.39 -22.18
C THR A 329 -3.77 -7.50 -21.39
N ASP A 330 -3.31 -8.74 -21.48
CA ASP A 330 -3.87 -9.88 -20.74
C ASP A 330 -3.41 -9.84 -19.29
N GLU A 331 -2.13 -9.54 -19.05
CA GLU A 331 -1.58 -9.36 -17.71
C GLU A 331 -2.25 -8.18 -16.98
N ILE A 332 -2.55 -7.08 -17.68
CA ILE A 332 -3.33 -5.98 -17.10
C ILE A 332 -4.69 -6.45 -16.60
N ARG A 333 -5.43 -7.25 -17.39
CA ARG A 333 -6.72 -7.81 -16.96
C ARG A 333 -6.54 -8.74 -15.77
N ARG A 334 -5.52 -9.61 -15.81
CA ARG A 334 -5.20 -10.55 -14.73
C ARG A 334 -4.90 -9.81 -13.44
N MET A 335 -4.03 -8.80 -13.45
CA MET A 335 -3.72 -8.01 -12.27
C MET A 335 -4.95 -7.30 -11.69
N ARG A 336 -5.88 -6.81 -12.53
CA ARG A 336 -7.15 -6.24 -12.05
C ARG A 336 -8.02 -7.29 -11.37
N TYR A 337 -8.18 -8.47 -11.98
CA TYR A 337 -8.90 -9.61 -11.40
C TYR A 337 -8.33 -10.01 -10.03
N LEU A 338 -7.00 -10.00 -9.90
CA LEU A 338 -6.28 -10.32 -8.67
C LEU A 338 -6.42 -9.25 -7.56
N GLY A 339 -7.06 -8.11 -7.83
CA GLY A 339 -7.18 -7.00 -6.88
C GLY A 339 -5.91 -6.14 -6.74
N CYS A 340 -5.00 -6.22 -7.72
CA CYS A 340 -3.80 -5.38 -7.74
C CYS A 340 -4.16 -3.90 -7.91
N THR A 341 -3.52 -3.04 -7.11
CA THR A 341 -3.70 -1.59 -7.17
C THR A 341 -2.41 -0.85 -7.52
N ARG A 342 -1.26 -1.47 -7.30
CA ARG A 342 0.07 -0.91 -7.56
C ARG A 342 1.00 -1.94 -8.17
N VAL A 343 1.74 -1.54 -9.19
CA VAL A 343 2.76 -2.38 -9.82
C VAL A 343 4.13 -1.78 -9.59
N GLN A 344 5.04 -2.63 -9.12
CA GLN A 344 6.44 -2.33 -8.96
C GLN A 344 7.23 -2.87 -10.14
N LEU A 345 7.85 -1.97 -10.90
CA LEU A 345 8.60 -2.32 -12.10
C LEU A 345 10.10 -2.25 -11.86
N GLY A 346 10.79 -3.36 -12.15
CA GLY A 346 12.25 -3.41 -12.22
C GLY A 346 12.79 -2.72 -13.48
N ILE A 347 12.82 -1.38 -13.50
CA ILE A 347 13.40 -0.58 -14.59
C ILE A 347 14.93 -0.65 -14.54
N GLN A 348 15.47 -0.47 -13.34
CA GLN A 348 16.90 -0.44 -13.01
C GLN A 348 17.68 0.71 -13.63
N HIS A 349 17.72 0.81 -14.95
CA HIS A 349 18.36 1.90 -15.68
C HIS A 349 17.57 2.23 -16.95
N THR A 350 17.78 3.40 -17.55
CA THR A 350 17.16 3.82 -18.82
C THR A 350 18.12 3.71 -20.01
N ASP A 351 19.30 3.13 -19.81
CA ASP A 351 20.34 3.00 -20.85
C ASP A 351 20.43 1.52 -21.22
N ASP A 352 20.01 1.21 -22.45
CA ASP A 352 19.99 -0.16 -22.94
C ASP A 352 21.38 -0.80 -23.03
N GLN A 353 22.47 -0.02 -23.12
CA GLN A 353 23.82 -0.57 -23.08
C GLN A 353 24.15 -1.13 -21.70
N ILE A 354 23.83 -0.38 -20.63
CA ILE A 354 23.99 -0.84 -19.24
C ILE A 354 23.08 -2.05 -18.99
N LEU A 355 21.81 -1.98 -19.42
CA LEU A 355 20.85 -3.07 -19.24
C LEU A 355 21.28 -4.36 -19.95
N ARG A 356 21.87 -4.26 -21.16
CA ARG A 356 22.47 -5.41 -21.86
C ARG A 356 23.69 -5.94 -21.11
N HIS A 357 24.59 -5.06 -20.66
CA HIS A 357 25.81 -5.45 -19.97
C HIS A 357 25.54 -6.27 -18.70
N ILE A 358 24.52 -5.90 -17.93
CA ILE A 358 24.12 -6.63 -16.71
C ILE A 358 23.16 -7.81 -16.97
N ASN A 359 22.93 -8.16 -18.23
CA ASN A 359 22.00 -9.21 -18.66
C ASN A 359 20.58 -9.03 -18.10
N ARG A 360 20.06 -7.79 -18.15
CA ARG A 360 18.68 -7.51 -17.72
C ARG A 360 17.68 -8.10 -18.72
N GLY A 361 17.93 -7.91 -20.01
CA GLY A 361 17.05 -8.41 -21.09
C GLY A 361 15.72 -7.66 -21.24
N CYS A 362 15.58 -6.48 -20.63
CA CYS A 362 14.42 -5.59 -20.79
C CYS A 362 14.93 -4.23 -21.26
N THR A 363 14.40 -3.68 -22.35
CA THR A 363 14.80 -2.39 -22.93
C THR A 363 13.97 -1.22 -22.39
N LEU A 364 14.45 0.00 -22.59
CA LEU A 364 13.70 1.23 -22.30
C LEU A 364 12.38 1.27 -23.07
N SER A 365 12.35 0.83 -24.33
CA SER A 365 11.12 0.80 -25.13
C SER A 365 10.04 -0.10 -24.53
N GLN A 366 10.43 -1.30 -24.07
CA GLN A 366 9.51 -2.20 -23.35
C GLN A 366 9.01 -1.58 -22.05
N ALA A 367 9.88 -0.86 -21.32
CA ALA A 367 9.50 -0.12 -20.13
C ALA A 367 8.48 0.99 -20.41
N ILE A 368 8.69 1.80 -21.46
CA ILE A 368 7.75 2.85 -21.88
C ILE A 368 6.38 2.25 -22.20
N HIS A 369 6.36 1.14 -22.96
CA HIS A 369 5.12 0.45 -23.31
C HIS A 369 4.38 -0.06 -22.07
N ALA A 370 5.08 -0.75 -21.16
CA ALA A 370 4.51 -1.26 -19.91
C ALA A 370 3.92 -0.16 -19.03
N VAL A 371 4.66 0.94 -18.85
CA VAL A 371 4.21 2.11 -18.06
C VAL A 371 2.94 2.69 -18.64
N LYS A 372 2.87 2.83 -19.96
CA LYS A 372 1.67 3.31 -20.64
C LYS A 372 0.46 2.41 -20.37
N LEU A 373 0.60 1.10 -20.56
CA LEU A 373 -0.48 0.14 -20.32
C LEU A 373 -0.95 0.16 -18.86
N LEU A 374 -0.02 0.21 -17.90
CA LEU A 374 -0.36 0.28 -16.48
C LEU A 374 -1.12 1.57 -16.13
N LYS A 375 -0.70 2.72 -16.66
CA LYS A 375 -1.41 3.98 -16.42
C LYS A 375 -2.80 3.98 -17.03
N ASP A 376 -2.93 3.52 -18.27
CA ASP A 376 -4.22 3.43 -18.97
C ASP A 376 -5.12 2.32 -18.41
N GLY A 377 -4.56 1.36 -17.67
CA GLY A 377 -5.27 0.36 -16.85
C GLY A 377 -5.62 0.84 -15.44
N GLY A 378 -5.22 2.06 -15.06
CA GLY A 378 -5.58 2.69 -13.78
C GLY A 378 -4.68 2.35 -12.58
N PHE A 379 -3.53 1.72 -12.78
CA PHE A 379 -2.63 1.34 -11.69
C PHE A 379 -1.78 2.49 -11.17
N LYS A 380 -1.40 2.41 -9.89
CA LYS A 380 -0.23 3.12 -9.32
C LYS A 380 1.05 2.45 -9.81
N ILE A 381 2.10 3.23 -10.06
CA ILE A 381 3.37 2.71 -10.58
C ILE A 381 4.54 3.13 -9.68
N ASP A 382 5.36 2.14 -9.29
CA ASP A 382 6.58 2.34 -8.50
C ASP A 382 7.79 1.80 -9.27
N PHE A 383 8.78 2.65 -9.56
CA PHE A 383 10.01 2.23 -10.25
C PHE A 383 11.07 1.79 -9.25
N HIS A 384 11.66 0.62 -9.51
CA HIS A 384 12.94 0.26 -8.93
C HIS A 384 14.04 0.76 -9.86
N LEU A 385 14.90 1.62 -9.32
CA LEU A 385 16.00 2.29 -10.02
C LEU A 385 17.30 1.96 -9.30
N MET A 386 18.32 1.58 -10.06
CA MET A 386 19.60 1.10 -9.53
C MET A 386 20.75 1.92 -10.11
N PRO A 387 21.16 3.02 -9.45
CA PRO A 387 22.44 3.64 -9.75
C PRO A 387 23.60 2.70 -9.35
N ASP A 388 24.82 3.03 -9.77
CA ASP A 388 26.04 2.28 -9.46
C ASP A 388 26.07 0.87 -10.08
N LEU A 389 25.27 0.60 -11.12
CA LEU A 389 25.33 -0.67 -11.85
C LEU A 389 26.68 -0.83 -12.57
N PRO A 390 27.17 -2.08 -12.79
CA PRO A 390 28.34 -2.30 -13.63
C PRO A 390 28.20 -1.62 -14.99
N SER A 391 29.27 -0.97 -15.46
CA SER A 391 29.34 -0.11 -16.68
C SER A 391 28.59 1.24 -16.61
N SER A 392 27.93 1.56 -15.49
CA SER A 392 27.42 2.91 -15.21
C SER A 392 28.50 3.83 -14.64
N THR A 393 28.24 5.13 -14.70
CA THR A 393 29.01 6.19 -14.04
C THR A 393 28.04 7.17 -13.40
N VAL A 394 28.53 8.03 -12.49
CA VAL A 394 27.70 9.05 -11.84
C VAL A 394 26.97 9.91 -12.88
N GLU A 395 27.65 10.27 -13.96
CA GLU A 395 27.10 11.06 -15.07
C GLU A 395 25.98 10.32 -15.80
N LYS A 396 26.14 9.01 -16.04
CA LYS A 396 25.10 8.18 -16.66
C LYS A 396 23.89 8.01 -15.75
N ASP A 397 24.11 7.82 -14.45
CA ASP A 397 23.02 7.73 -13.49
C ASP A 397 22.29 9.08 -13.35
N MET A 398 23.03 10.21 -13.37
CA MET A 398 22.43 11.54 -13.44
C MET A 398 21.60 11.70 -14.70
N ALA A 399 22.09 11.27 -15.87
CA ALA A 399 21.34 11.31 -17.13
C ALA A 399 20.06 10.46 -17.06
N MET A 400 20.11 9.26 -16.46
CA MET A 400 18.93 8.45 -16.18
C MET A 400 17.91 9.23 -15.35
N PHE A 401 18.32 9.82 -14.23
CA PHE A 401 17.39 10.55 -13.37
C PHE A 401 16.85 11.82 -14.04
N THR A 402 17.66 12.55 -14.81
CA THR A 402 17.20 13.69 -15.63
C THR A 402 16.10 13.24 -16.59
N TYR A 403 16.34 12.17 -17.35
CA TYR A 403 15.35 11.62 -18.27
C TYR A 403 14.05 11.23 -17.54
N LEU A 404 14.13 10.57 -16.38
CA LEU A 404 12.94 10.21 -15.59
C LEU A 404 12.19 11.41 -14.99
N LEU A 405 12.88 12.52 -14.69
CA LEU A 405 12.27 13.74 -14.15
C LEU A 405 11.58 14.59 -15.22
N GLU A 406 12.02 14.47 -16.47
CA GLU A 406 11.64 15.37 -17.56
C GLU A 406 10.82 14.68 -18.67
N SER A 407 11.07 13.39 -18.92
CA SER A 407 10.37 12.62 -19.94
C SER A 407 8.90 12.42 -19.58
N SER A 408 8.01 12.73 -20.52
CA SER A 408 6.58 12.40 -20.38
C SER A 408 6.31 10.90 -20.53
N GLU A 409 7.22 10.12 -21.09
CA GLU A 409 7.01 8.69 -21.36
C GLU A 409 7.18 7.86 -20.09
N MET A 410 8.09 8.27 -19.19
CA MET A 410 8.53 7.51 -18.02
C MET A 410 8.25 8.23 -16.69
N GLN A 411 7.00 8.67 -16.49
CA GLN A 411 6.57 9.24 -15.20
C GLN A 411 5.99 8.17 -14.27
N ALA A 412 6.64 7.90 -13.14
CA ALA A 412 6.09 7.04 -12.07
C ALA A 412 5.47 7.85 -10.93
N ASP A 413 4.66 7.19 -10.11
CA ASP A 413 4.09 7.80 -8.89
C ASP A 413 5.07 7.68 -7.71
N GLN A 414 5.87 6.62 -7.70
CA GLN A 414 6.82 6.32 -6.63
C GLN A 414 8.13 5.80 -7.20
N TRP A 415 9.24 6.04 -6.48
CA TRP A 415 10.54 5.44 -6.78
C TRP A 415 11.12 4.74 -5.55
N LYS A 416 11.84 3.65 -5.83
CA LYS A 416 12.79 2.97 -4.96
C LYS A 416 14.17 3.09 -5.60
N ILE A 417 15.05 3.87 -4.97
CA ILE A 417 16.43 4.03 -5.43
C ILE A 417 17.28 3.04 -4.63
N TYR A 418 17.82 2.04 -5.31
CA TYR A 418 18.64 0.97 -4.75
C TYR A 418 20.01 0.98 -5.42
N PRO A 419 20.97 1.77 -4.90
CA PRO A 419 22.34 1.72 -5.37
C PRO A 419 22.81 0.26 -5.39
N CYS A 420 23.47 -0.14 -6.48
CA CYS A 420 23.94 -1.50 -6.66
C CYS A 420 24.88 -1.89 -5.51
N GLN A 421 24.67 -3.08 -4.96
CA GLN A 421 25.49 -3.63 -3.88
C GLN A 421 26.00 -5.00 -4.32
N VAL A 422 27.29 -5.24 -4.13
CA VAL A 422 27.89 -6.55 -4.38
C VAL A 422 27.46 -7.49 -3.25
N THR A 423 26.73 -8.54 -3.61
CA THR A 423 26.23 -9.55 -2.67
C THR A 423 26.65 -10.95 -3.12
N PRO A 424 26.70 -11.94 -2.21
CA PRO A 424 27.07 -13.29 -2.59
C PRO A 424 26.07 -13.91 -3.57
N TRP A 425 26.48 -14.97 -4.25
CA TRP A 425 25.66 -15.69 -5.25
C TRP A 425 25.28 -14.83 -6.46
N THR A 426 26.12 -13.84 -6.80
CA THR A 426 25.92 -12.98 -7.96
C THR A 426 27.07 -13.13 -8.95
N ARG A 427 26.84 -12.74 -10.22
CA ARG A 427 27.92 -12.64 -11.19
C ARG A 427 28.81 -11.42 -10.87
N ILE A 428 28.23 -10.34 -10.36
CA ILE A 428 28.95 -9.12 -10.01
C ILE A 428 29.90 -9.32 -8.82
N GLU A 429 29.66 -10.28 -7.92
CA GLU A 429 30.62 -10.69 -6.88
C GLU A 429 31.95 -11.13 -7.50
N ARG A 430 31.89 -11.95 -8.54
CA ARG A 430 33.08 -12.38 -9.26
C ARG A 430 33.78 -11.21 -9.92
N TRP A 431 33.03 -10.34 -10.61
CA TRP A 431 33.58 -9.15 -11.25
C TRP A 431 34.23 -8.18 -10.26
N PHE A 432 33.67 -8.05 -9.06
CA PHE A 432 34.24 -7.26 -7.98
C PHE A 432 35.58 -7.83 -7.51
N ARG A 433 35.63 -9.15 -7.24
CA ARG A 433 36.89 -9.83 -6.85
C ARG A 433 37.97 -9.74 -7.93
N GLU A 434 37.58 -9.77 -9.21
CA GLU A 434 38.48 -9.60 -10.36
C GLU A 434 38.83 -8.12 -10.64
N GLY A 435 38.28 -7.16 -9.90
CA GLY A 435 38.50 -5.73 -10.11
C GLY A 435 37.80 -5.11 -11.34
N LYS A 436 36.98 -5.90 -12.05
CA LYS A 436 36.20 -5.48 -13.24
C LYS A 436 34.99 -4.61 -12.91
N TYR A 437 34.46 -4.74 -11.70
CA TYR A 437 33.41 -3.86 -11.18
C TYR A 437 33.90 -3.20 -9.90
N LYS A 438 33.90 -1.86 -9.89
CA LYS A 438 34.26 -1.05 -8.73
C LYS A 438 33.07 -0.16 -8.41
N PRO A 439 32.36 -0.43 -7.31
CA PRO A 439 31.27 0.42 -6.85
C PRO A 439 31.73 1.86 -6.60
N TYR A 440 30.79 2.79 -6.58
CA TYR A 440 31.08 4.20 -6.33
C TYR A 440 31.71 4.45 -4.97
N ARG A 441 32.45 5.57 -4.87
CA ARG A 441 32.86 6.08 -3.57
C ARG A 441 31.61 6.56 -2.81
N PRO A 442 31.57 6.43 -1.47
CA PRO A 442 30.40 6.83 -0.69
C PRO A 442 29.96 8.28 -0.91
N LEU A 443 30.92 9.19 -1.11
CA LEU A 443 30.64 10.62 -1.37
C LEU A 443 29.96 10.84 -2.73
N ASP A 444 30.45 10.19 -3.79
CA ASP A 444 29.87 10.30 -5.13
C ASP A 444 28.40 9.85 -5.13
N LEU A 445 28.12 8.73 -4.46
CA LEU A 445 26.76 8.24 -4.31
C LEU A 445 25.89 9.20 -3.47
N LEU A 446 26.42 9.74 -2.37
CA LEU A 446 25.70 10.70 -1.55
C LEU A 446 25.33 11.95 -2.35
N GLU A 447 26.26 12.48 -3.15
CA GLU A 447 26.05 13.65 -4.00
C GLU A 447 24.99 13.38 -5.07
N LEU A 448 25.03 12.22 -5.72
CA LEU A 448 23.99 11.79 -6.67
C LEU A 448 22.62 11.77 -5.99
N ILE A 449 22.52 11.16 -4.80
CA ILE A 449 21.26 11.09 -4.06
C ILE A 449 20.76 12.48 -3.64
N VAL A 450 21.64 13.36 -3.18
CA VAL A 450 21.31 14.76 -2.86
C VAL A 450 20.79 15.47 -4.11
N TRP A 451 21.47 15.30 -5.25
CA TRP A 451 21.10 15.88 -6.54
C TRP A 451 19.71 15.43 -7.01
N VAL A 452 19.39 14.13 -6.87
CA VAL A 452 18.06 13.59 -7.22
C VAL A 452 17.00 14.16 -6.28
N LYS A 453 17.28 14.16 -4.98
CA LYS A 453 16.31 14.60 -3.96
C LYS A 453 16.01 16.10 -4.02
N SER A 454 16.91 16.94 -4.52
CA SER A 454 16.64 18.37 -4.71
C SER A 454 15.79 18.68 -5.95
N ARG A 455 15.67 17.74 -6.91
CA ARG A 455 14.96 17.95 -8.19
C ARG A 455 13.69 17.12 -8.36
N VAL A 456 13.49 16.13 -7.48
CA VAL A 456 12.33 15.24 -7.51
C VAL A 456 11.02 16.03 -7.50
N LYS A 457 10.11 15.66 -8.39
CA LYS A 457 8.84 16.37 -8.56
C LYS A 457 7.91 16.13 -7.37
N PRO A 458 7.06 17.11 -7.01
CA PRO A 458 6.22 17.06 -5.80
C PRO A 458 5.12 15.99 -5.82
N TRP A 459 4.81 15.41 -6.99
CA TRP A 459 3.88 14.28 -7.15
C TRP A 459 4.55 12.90 -7.05
N ILE A 460 5.88 12.84 -6.89
CA ILE A 460 6.64 11.59 -6.78
C ILE A 460 6.89 11.27 -5.31
N ARG A 461 6.71 10.00 -4.93
CA ARG A 461 7.06 9.49 -3.60
C ARG A 461 8.36 8.67 -3.64
N LEU A 462 9.41 9.13 -2.95
CA LEU A 462 10.63 8.33 -2.79
C LEU A 462 10.49 7.35 -1.61
N ASN A 463 9.98 6.15 -1.88
CA ASN A 463 9.69 5.11 -0.89
C ASN A 463 10.92 4.75 -0.06
N ARG A 464 11.99 4.38 -0.76
CA ARG A 464 13.27 3.99 -0.20
C ARG A 464 14.41 4.57 -1.01
N VAL A 465 15.47 4.93 -0.31
CA VAL A 465 16.71 5.47 -0.85
C VAL A 465 17.79 4.64 -0.17
N ILE A 466 18.03 3.45 -0.75
CA ILE A 466 18.74 2.24 -0.26
C ILE A 466 17.83 1.07 0.08
N ARG A 467 18.32 -0.12 -0.29
CA ARG A 467 17.75 -1.42 0.07
C ARG A 467 18.32 -1.89 1.42
N ASP A 468 17.45 -2.42 2.27
CA ASP A 468 17.82 -2.97 3.59
C ASP A 468 18.48 -4.36 3.43
N ILE A 469 19.65 -4.45 2.79
CA ILE A 469 20.47 -5.67 2.78
C ILE A 469 21.29 -5.70 4.07
N PRO A 470 21.31 -6.82 4.82
CA PRO A 470 22.19 -6.97 5.98
C PRO A 470 23.64 -6.65 5.61
N SER A 471 24.32 -5.84 6.43
CA SER A 471 25.71 -5.44 6.16
C SER A 471 26.66 -6.63 6.03
N SER A 472 26.36 -7.75 6.69
CA SER A 472 27.09 -9.02 6.56
C SER A 472 27.10 -9.60 5.14
N TYR A 473 26.12 -9.23 4.29
CA TYR A 473 26.07 -9.65 2.89
C TYR A 473 26.62 -8.60 1.91
N VAL A 474 26.94 -7.39 2.36
CA VAL A 474 27.47 -6.35 1.47
C VAL A 474 28.98 -6.54 1.35
N ILE A 475 29.42 -7.14 0.26
CA ILE A 475 30.84 -7.38 -0.05
C ILE A 475 31.48 -6.10 -0.60
N GLY A 476 30.71 -5.26 -1.28
CA GLY A 476 31.16 -4.02 -1.89
C GLY A 476 30.00 -3.09 -2.25
N GLY A 477 30.27 -1.80 -2.35
CA GLY A 477 29.29 -0.74 -2.58
C GLY A 477 28.78 -0.13 -1.28
N ASN A 478 27.59 0.47 -1.34
CA ASN A 478 27.04 1.21 -0.19
C ASN A 478 26.78 0.29 1.00
N ASN A 479 27.43 0.54 2.13
CA ASN A 479 27.14 -0.10 3.42
C ASN A 479 26.44 0.85 4.41
N CYS A 480 26.25 2.12 4.02
CA CYS A 480 25.63 3.13 4.84
C CYS A 480 24.13 2.88 4.96
N THR A 481 23.65 2.61 6.19
CA THR A 481 22.23 2.35 6.47
C THR A 481 21.43 3.62 6.72
N ASN A 482 22.09 4.76 6.93
CA ASN A 482 21.47 6.05 7.24
C ASN A 482 21.67 7.13 6.15
N LEU A 483 21.97 6.76 4.89
CA LEU A 483 22.22 7.71 3.80
C LEU A 483 21.07 8.71 3.58
N ARG A 484 19.81 8.30 3.84
CA ARG A 484 18.67 9.23 3.77
C ARG A 484 18.81 10.39 4.77
N GLN A 485 19.32 10.12 5.96
CA GLN A 485 19.56 11.13 6.98
C GLN A 485 20.74 12.02 6.60
N MET A 486 21.83 11.42 6.10
CA MET A 486 22.99 12.16 5.60
C MET A 486 22.60 13.10 4.44
N ALA A 487 21.89 12.58 3.44
CA ALA A 487 21.42 13.39 2.32
C ALA A 487 20.47 14.52 2.76
N LYS A 488 19.71 14.32 3.84
CA LYS A 488 18.88 15.38 4.42
C LYS A 488 19.73 16.47 5.06
N ALA A 489 20.78 16.11 5.79
CA ALA A 489 21.70 17.07 6.41
C ALA A 489 22.41 17.91 5.33
N VAL A 490 22.96 17.27 4.30
CA VAL A 490 23.63 17.96 3.19
C VAL A 490 22.68 18.88 2.43
N LEU A 491 21.41 18.47 2.20
CA LEU A 491 20.41 19.36 1.61
C LEU A 491 20.19 20.61 2.46
N ALA A 492 20.07 20.45 3.78
CA ALA A 492 19.87 21.57 4.69
C ALA A 492 21.08 22.54 4.73
N GLU A 493 22.29 22.01 4.77
CA GLU A 493 23.54 22.79 4.69
C GLU A 493 23.62 23.62 3.39
N LYS A 494 23.10 23.06 2.28
CA LYS A 494 23.04 23.73 0.97
C LYS A 494 21.82 24.67 0.81
N GLY A 495 20.98 24.84 1.84
CA GLY A 495 19.75 25.62 1.74
C GLY A 495 18.69 25.02 0.80
N LEU A 496 18.81 23.72 0.48
CA LEU A 496 17.92 23.00 -0.41
C LEU A 496 16.92 22.14 0.38
N ARG A 497 15.78 21.86 -0.23
CA ARG A 497 14.78 20.93 0.31
C ARG A 497 14.39 19.87 -0.71
N CYS A 498 13.83 18.77 -0.20
CA CYS A 498 13.32 17.68 -1.03
C CYS A 498 11.80 17.72 -1.07
N ASP A 499 11.23 18.02 -2.23
CA ASP A 499 9.77 18.20 -2.40
C ASP A 499 9.00 16.88 -2.63
N CYS A 500 9.66 15.72 -2.59
CA CYS A 500 8.94 14.44 -2.74
C CYS A 500 7.89 14.25 -1.66
N ILE A 501 6.82 13.51 -1.99
CA ILE A 501 5.68 13.27 -1.08
C ILE A 501 6.17 12.78 0.28
N ARG A 502 7.11 11.83 0.31
CA ARG A 502 7.59 11.22 1.57
C ARG A 502 8.28 12.20 2.53
N CYS A 503 8.88 13.28 2.02
CA CYS A 503 9.50 14.29 2.86
C CYS A 503 8.50 15.30 3.42
N ARG A 504 7.29 15.35 2.84
CA ARG A 504 6.24 16.31 3.15
C ARG A 504 5.02 15.69 3.85
N GLU A 505 4.95 14.36 4.00
CA GLU A 505 3.78 13.68 4.61
C GLU A 505 3.47 14.26 5.99
N ALA A 506 2.20 14.60 6.22
CA ALA A 506 1.71 15.02 7.53
C ALA A 506 2.06 13.99 8.61
N ARG A 507 2.40 14.48 9.80
CA ARG A 507 2.89 13.67 10.91
C ARG A 507 1.82 13.52 11.99
N ARG A 508 2.08 12.67 12.99
CA ARG A 508 1.11 12.37 14.06
C ARG A 508 0.77 13.59 14.93
N ASP A 509 1.64 14.58 14.93
CA ASP A 509 1.59 15.84 15.68
C ASP A 509 0.98 17.00 14.88
N THR A 510 0.44 16.74 13.68
CA THR A 510 -0.28 17.77 12.93
C THR A 510 -1.54 18.21 13.68
N SER A 511 -1.65 19.50 13.99
CA SER A 511 -2.80 20.06 14.72
C SER A 511 -4.02 20.27 13.79
N PRO A 512 -5.24 20.28 14.33
CA PRO A 512 -6.44 20.62 13.55
C PRO A 512 -6.33 21.97 12.83
N GLU A 513 -5.81 22.99 13.52
CA GLU A 513 -5.57 24.34 12.96
C GLU A 513 -4.65 24.31 11.73
N GLN A 514 -3.63 23.45 11.73
CA GLN A 514 -2.74 23.28 10.57
C GLN A 514 -3.47 22.67 9.36
N VAL A 515 -4.46 21.81 9.60
CA VAL A 515 -5.29 21.17 8.56
C VAL A 515 -6.36 22.13 8.04
N GLU A 516 -6.94 22.97 8.91
CA GLU A 516 -7.91 24.00 8.52
C GLU A 516 -7.30 25.03 7.58
N ASN A 517 -6.02 25.36 7.79
CA ASN A 517 -5.24 26.26 6.92
C ASN A 517 -4.71 25.57 5.65
N ALA A 518 -5.11 24.33 5.36
CA ALA A 518 -4.65 23.62 4.17
C ALA A 518 -5.21 24.23 2.89
N THR A 519 -4.34 24.39 1.89
CA THR A 519 -4.68 24.94 0.58
C THR A 519 -4.70 23.84 -0.48
N LEU A 520 -5.64 23.92 -1.41
CA LEU A 520 -5.71 23.00 -2.54
C LEU A 520 -4.73 23.43 -3.63
N ILE A 521 -3.85 22.51 -4.03
CA ILE A 521 -2.85 22.72 -5.08
C ILE A 521 -3.16 21.79 -6.26
N HIS A 522 -3.17 22.37 -7.47
CA HIS A 522 -3.38 21.67 -8.73
C HIS A 522 -2.07 21.58 -9.49
N ARG A 523 -1.62 20.37 -9.85
CA ARG A 523 -0.46 20.16 -10.71
C ARG A 523 -0.85 19.29 -11.89
N LYS A 524 -0.65 19.81 -13.11
CA LYS A 524 -0.96 19.13 -14.37
C LYS A 524 0.34 18.78 -15.09
N TYR A 525 0.47 17.55 -15.58
CA TYR A 525 1.63 17.13 -16.36
C TYR A 525 1.26 16.06 -17.40
N SER A 526 1.99 16.06 -18.52
CA SER A 526 1.83 15.04 -19.56
C SER A 526 2.49 13.74 -19.12
N SER A 527 1.81 12.62 -19.33
CA SER A 527 2.41 11.31 -19.12
C SER A 527 1.83 10.20 -20.00
N SER A 528 2.70 9.51 -20.73
CA SER A 528 2.40 8.31 -21.53
C SER A 528 1.20 8.52 -22.47
N ASN A 529 1.22 9.62 -23.22
CA ASN A 529 0.16 10.10 -24.12
C ASN A 529 -1.19 10.41 -23.44
N GLY A 530 -1.18 10.62 -22.12
CA GLY A 530 -2.31 11.12 -21.35
C GLY A 530 -1.93 12.35 -20.54
N THR A 531 -2.91 12.89 -19.82
CA THR A 531 -2.73 14.00 -18.88
C THR A 531 -2.94 13.48 -17.46
N GLU A 532 -2.00 13.77 -16.57
CA GLU A 532 -2.13 13.53 -15.14
C GLU A 532 -2.43 14.84 -14.41
N PHE A 533 -3.34 14.77 -13.45
CA PHE A 533 -3.65 15.81 -12.49
C PHE A 533 -3.34 15.27 -11.09
N PHE A 534 -2.38 15.92 -10.44
CA PHE A 534 -2.05 15.68 -9.04
C PHE A 534 -2.66 16.80 -8.22
N LEU A 535 -3.77 16.48 -7.55
CA LEU A 535 -4.52 17.39 -6.70
C LEU A 535 -4.14 17.10 -5.25
N SER A 536 -3.73 18.11 -4.49
CA SER A 536 -3.23 17.90 -3.12
C SER A 536 -3.62 19.01 -2.18
N PHE A 537 -3.99 18.67 -0.95
CA PHE A 537 -4.10 19.63 0.15
C PHE A 537 -2.75 19.75 0.83
N GLU A 538 -2.18 20.94 0.81
CA GLU A 538 -0.84 21.25 1.32
C GLU A 538 -0.89 22.44 2.28
N SER A 539 0.09 22.54 3.19
CA SER A 539 0.30 23.76 3.98
C SER A 539 0.60 24.96 3.06
N PRO A 540 0.35 26.21 3.49
CA PRO A 540 0.58 27.40 2.65
C PRO A 540 2.02 27.51 2.11
N ASP A 541 3.01 27.10 2.90
CA ASP A 541 4.44 27.04 2.53
C ASP A 541 4.83 25.83 1.65
N ARG A 542 3.85 24.95 1.38
CA ARG A 542 3.95 23.69 0.63
C ARG A 542 4.92 22.67 1.23
N CYS A 543 5.31 22.83 2.50
CA CYS A 543 6.22 21.93 3.20
C CYS A 543 5.52 20.65 3.68
N THR A 544 4.21 20.69 3.90
CA THR A 544 3.41 19.57 4.40
C THR A 544 2.29 19.22 3.42
N ILE A 545 2.06 17.92 3.20
CA ILE A 545 0.93 17.39 2.41
C ILE A 545 0.00 16.58 3.33
N TYR A 546 -1.28 16.95 3.35
CA TYR A 546 -2.31 16.33 4.18
C TYR A 546 -3.11 15.25 3.44
N GLY A 547 -3.17 15.35 2.10
CA GLY A 547 -3.78 14.34 1.25
C GLY A 547 -3.67 14.70 -0.21
N PHE A 548 -3.87 13.72 -1.09
CA PHE A 548 -3.80 13.92 -2.54
C PHE A 548 -4.66 12.93 -3.32
N CYS A 549 -4.95 13.30 -4.57
CA CYS A 549 -5.62 12.49 -5.58
C CYS A 549 -4.81 12.51 -6.88
N ARG A 550 -4.68 11.34 -7.51
CA ARG A 550 -4.10 11.17 -8.85
C ARG A 550 -5.22 10.90 -9.83
N LEU A 551 -5.49 11.86 -10.70
CA LEU A 551 -6.49 11.76 -11.76
C LEU A 551 -5.80 11.71 -13.12
N ARG A 552 -6.16 10.73 -13.94
CA ARG A 552 -5.66 10.56 -15.31
C ARG A 552 -6.77 10.72 -16.33
N LEU A 553 -6.48 11.48 -17.39
CA LEU A 553 -7.27 11.57 -18.60
C LEU A 553 -6.45 11.07 -19.80
N SER A 554 -6.93 10.03 -20.49
CA SER A 554 -6.24 9.43 -21.63
C SER A 554 -7.25 8.99 -22.68
N ARG A 555 -6.93 9.22 -23.97
CA ARG A 555 -7.74 8.72 -25.09
C ARG A 555 -7.57 7.21 -25.30
N SER A 556 -6.52 6.62 -24.73
CA SER A 556 -6.21 5.19 -24.82
C SER A 556 -6.56 4.41 -23.54
N THR A 557 -7.30 4.99 -22.59
CA THR A 557 -7.82 4.24 -21.43
C THR A 557 -8.59 3.02 -21.89
N GLY A 558 -8.18 1.83 -21.42
CA GLY A 558 -8.76 0.53 -21.81
C GLY A 558 -8.50 0.08 -23.25
N ILE A 559 -7.61 0.77 -23.97
CA ILE A 559 -7.36 0.58 -25.41
C ILE A 559 -5.87 0.40 -25.68
N CYS A 560 -5.51 -0.61 -26.46
CA CYS A 560 -4.17 -0.77 -27.01
C CYS A 560 -4.20 -0.62 -28.53
N MET A 561 -3.21 0.08 -29.10
CA MET A 561 -3.01 0.15 -30.53
C MET A 561 -2.00 -0.93 -30.93
N LEU A 562 -2.41 -1.83 -31.81
CA LEU A 562 -1.56 -2.91 -32.31
C LEU A 562 -0.64 -2.40 -33.43
N SER A 563 0.43 -3.14 -33.69
CA SER A 563 1.43 -2.79 -34.73
C SER A 563 0.83 -2.67 -36.14
N ASN A 564 -0.24 -3.43 -36.43
CA ASN A 564 -0.98 -3.36 -37.68
C ASN A 564 -1.96 -2.16 -37.77
N GLY A 565 -1.91 -1.22 -36.82
CA GLY A 565 -2.79 -0.05 -36.75
C GLY A 565 -4.21 -0.32 -36.24
N SER A 566 -4.55 -1.59 -35.97
CA SER A 566 -5.86 -1.94 -35.40
C SER A 566 -5.94 -1.63 -33.91
N ARG A 567 -7.17 -1.48 -33.42
CA ARG A 567 -7.47 -1.13 -32.03
C ARG A 567 -7.93 -2.35 -31.26
N GLN A 568 -7.21 -2.75 -30.22
CA GLN A 568 -7.64 -3.77 -29.26
C GLN A 568 -8.30 -3.10 -28.05
N LEU A 569 -9.54 -3.49 -27.74
CA LEU A 569 -10.20 -3.12 -26.49
C LEU A 569 -9.86 -4.19 -25.45
N TYR A 570 -9.09 -3.82 -24.42
CA TYR A 570 -8.70 -4.76 -23.38
C TYR A 570 -9.38 -4.52 -22.03
N LEU A 571 -9.86 -3.30 -21.76
CA LEU A 571 -10.78 -3.03 -20.66
C LEU A 571 -11.93 -2.18 -21.19
N PRO A 572 -12.92 -2.80 -21.89
CA PRO A 572 -14.04 -2.08 -22.50
C PRO A 572 -14.80 -1.17 -21.52
N GLU A 573 -14.89 -1.57 -20.26
CA GLU A 573 -15.65 -0.91 -19.20
C GLU A 573 -15.06 0.44 -18.76
N ILE A 574 -13.80 0.75 -19.07
CA ILE A 574 -13.15 2.03 -18.73
C ILE A 574 -12.86 2.90 -19.96
N VAL A 575 -13.33 2.51 -21.14
CA VAL A 575 -13.10 3.27 -22.38
C VAL A 575 -13.78 4.65 -22.29
N GLY A 576 -12.98 5.70 -22.46
CA GLY A 576 -13.47 7.08 -22.38
C GLY A 576 -13.73 7.59 -20.96
N CYS A 577 -13.36 6.81 -19.94
CA CYS A 577 -13.48 7.20 -18.54
C CYS A 577 -12.28 8.02 -18.08
N ALA A 578 -12.54 8.94 -17.14
CA ALA A 578 -11.52 9.55 -16.31
C ALA A 578 -11.15 8.58 -15.18
N MET A 579 -9.86 8.46 -14.86
CA MET A 579 -9.36 7.45 -13.92
C MET A 579 -8.77 8.09 -12.67
N ILE A 580 -9.40 7.85 -11.52
CA ILE A 580 -8.76 8.09 -10.22
C ILE A 580 -7.85 6.89 -9.93
N ARG A 581 -6.54 7.10 -10.03
CA ARG A 581 -5.51 6.06 -9.85
C ARG A 581 -5.12 5.88 -8.38
N GLU A 582 -5.23 6.95 -7.59
CA GLU A 582 -4.93 6.94 -6.16
C GLU A 582 -5.67 8.07 -5.46
N LEU A 583 -6.26 7.77 -4.30
CA LEU A 583 -6.71 8.75 -3.33
C LEU A 583 -6.06 8.38 -1.99
N HIS A 584 -5.31 9.31 -1.42
CA HIS A 584 -4.61 9.09 -0.16
C HIS A 584 -4.81 10.30 0.74
N VAL A 585 -5.21 10.06 1.99
CA VAL A 585 -5.33 11.11 3.00
C VAL A 585 -4.56 10.66 4.24
N TYR A 586 -3.63 11.49 4.67
CA TYR A 586 -2.86 11.26 5.88
C TYR A 586 -3.76 11.54 7.08
N GLY A 587 -3.81 10.60 8.01
CA GLY A 587 -4.57 10.73 9.24
C GLY A 587 -4.04 9.77 10.30
N SER A 588 -4.32 10.08 11.56
CA SER A 588 -4.21 9.08 12.61
C SER A 588 -5.28 8.01 12.36
N LEU A 589 -4.91 6.73 12.49
CA LEU A 589 -5.84 5.62 12.44
C LEU A 589 -6.79 5.71 13.64
N GLN A 590 -7.89 6.44 13.49
CA GLN A 590 -9.07 6.15 14.30
C GLN A 590 -9.63 4.81 13.82
N ARG A 591 -9.79 3.86 14.74
CA ARG A 591 -10.42 2.57 14.45
C ARG A 591 -11.72 2.82 13.71
N VAL A 592 -11.96 2.08 12.64
CA VAL A 592 -13.26 2.05 11.98
C VAL A 592 -14.23 1.50 13.03
N LYS A 593 -15.05 2.37 13.63
CA LYS A 593 -16.08 1.92 14.57
C LYS A 593 -16.96 0.93 13.80
N ALA A 594 -17.16 -0.26 14.37
CA ALA A 594 -18.26 -1.13 13.97
C ALA A 594 -19.54 -0.28 14.03
N ARG A 595 -20.38 -0.36 12.98
CA ARG A 595 -21.63 0.38 12.93
C ARG A 595 -22.54 -0.12 14.05
N GLU A 596 -22.49 0.51 15.21
CA GLU A 596 -23.63 0.60 16.10
C GLU A 596 -24.51 1.76 15.64
N ASP A 597 -25.82 1.53 15.66
CA ASP A 597 -26.85 2.39 15.08
C ASP A 597 -26.81 3.84 15.59
N SER A 598 -26.09 4.69 14.86
CA SER A 598 -26.37 6.12 14.78
C SER A 598 -26.93 6.42 13.38
N GLN A 599 -28.11 5.88 13.11
CA GLN A 599 -28.88 6.10 11.89
C GLN A 599 -29.56 7.49 11.88
N GLU A 600 -28.83 8.58 12.05
CA GLU A 600 -29.45 9.90 11.86
C GLU A 600 -28.56 10.97 11.23
N THR A 601 -27.23 10.87 11.31
CA THR A 601 -26.33 11.88 10.71
C THR A 601 -25.70 11.46 9.38
N SER A 602 -25.66 10.15 9.06
CA SER A 602 -25.09 9.63 7.79
C SER A 602 -26.12 9.40 6.69
N ARG A 603 -27.42 9.26 7.00
CA ARG A 603 -28.46 8.89 6.02
C ARG A 603 -29.08 10.07 5.27
N LYS A 604 -28.92 11.31 5.74
CA LYS A 604 -29.48 12.50 5.06
C LYS A 604 -28.61 13.04 3.91
N PHE A 605 -27.35 12.64 3.78
CA PHE A 605 -26.46 13.20 2.74
C PHE A 605 -26.00 12.20 1.67
N SER A 606 -26.02 10.88 1.92
CA SER A 606 -25.70 9.88 0.91
C SER A 606 -26.84 9.62 -0.09
N SER A 607 -28.08 9.92 0.29
CA SER A 607 -29.28 9.75 -0.54
C SER A 607 -29.61 10.97 -1.41
N LEU A 608 -29.04 12.15 -1.14
CA LEU A 608 -29.27 13.37 -1.92
C LEU A 608 -28.30 13.57 -3.10
N ALA A 609 -27.24 12.76 -3.22
CA ALA A 609 -26.18 12.95 -4.21
C ALA A 609 -26.20 11.97 -5.40
N LEU A 610 -27.14 11.01 -5.44
CA LEU A 610 -27.26 10.05 -6.55
C LEU A 610 -28.60 10.12 -7.30
N VAL A 611 -29.52 11.01 -6.91
CA VAL A 611 -30.80 11.21 -7.60
C VAL A 611 -31.04 12.71 -7.80
N LYS A 612 -30.48 13.28 -8.88
CA LYS A 612 -31.02 14.40 -9.66
C LYS A 612 -30.08 14.76 -10.81
N ASN A 613 -30.19 14.03 -11.92
CA ASN A 613 -30.31 14.60 -13.27
C ASN A 613 -30.45 13.46 -14.30
N PRO A 614 -31.66 13.23 -14.83
CA PRO A 614 -31.88 12.29 -15.93
C PRO A 614 -31.42 12.82 -17.30
N ASP A 615 -31.00 14.09 -17.41
CA ASP A 615 -30.59 14.68 -18.68
C ASP A 615 -29.28 15.48 -18.51
N THR A 616 -28.11 14.85 -18.72
CA THR A 616 -26.86 15.46 -19.25
C THR A 616 -25.71 14.47 -19.42
#